data_AF-A0A7Y5W5Y3-F1
#
_entry.id   AF-A0A7Y5W5Y3-F1
#
_cell.length_a   1.000
_cell.length_b   1.000
_cell.length_c   1.000
_cell.angle_alpha   90.00
_cell.angle_beta   90.00
_cell.angle_gamma   90.00
#
_symmetry.space_group_name_H-M   'P 1'
#
loop_
_entity.id
_entity.type
_entity.pdbx_description
1 polymer ?
#
loop_
_entity_poly.entity_id
_entity_poly.type
_entity_poly.pdbx_seq_one_letter_code
_entity_poly.pdbx_strand_id
1 'polypeptide(L)'
;MKRQWSWPTFLIGFVVGVLFPPCLVMWYSVNYLSDAFGWGYWGSTNRAYKALAEGDYQRALVWANSVIRNEPEDDLGYALRGRAQELAGDYQKAAADYSVAIAYYDSPATDHRIERARVLIKLGLLSEAAVDYARYVVELHERNPRRFIDLLEQALRSDGLFPKSPVGTREDLVKFFEKLDQPARDIPVVAEAYRILVHNKEDG
;
A
#
# COMPACT_ATOMS: atom_id res chain seq x y z
N MET A 1 25.60 28.28 48.18
CA MET A 1 25.78 29.47 47.32
C MET A 1 25.43 29.08 45.89
N LYS A 2 24.52 29.83 45.26
CA LYS A 2 23.97 29.59 43.92
C LYS A 2 24.98 29.98 42.83
N ARG A 3 25.12 29.17 41.78
CA ARG A 3 25.55 29.65 40.45
C ARG A 3 24.71 28.97 39.38
N GLN A 4 23.61 29.63 39.04
CA GLN A 4 22.78 29.34 37.87
C GLN A 4 23.58 29.82 36.65
N TRP A 5 23.91 28.91 35.73
CA TRP A 5 24.45 29.26 34.43
C TRP A 5 23.28 29.31 33.44
N SER A 6 22.69 30.49 33.28
CA SER A 6 21.78 30.79 32.18
C SER A 6 22.61 31.01 30.93
N TRP A 7 22.59 30.06 30.00
CA TRP A 7 23.09 30.30 28.65
C TRP A 7 22.07 31.19 27.91
N PRO A 8 22.46 32.33 27.32
CA PRO A 8 21.55 33.10 26.49
C PRO A 8 21.32 32.33 25.18
N THR A 9 20.05 32.08 24.87
CA THR A 9 19.49 31.46 23.66
C THR A 9 19.86 32.18 22.34
N PHE A 10 20.73 33.18 22.37
CA PHE A 10 21.04 34.04 21.24
C PHE A 10 22.27 33.63 20.40
N LEU A 11 23.07 32.65 20.80
CA LEU A 11 24.29 32.27 20.07
C LEU A 11 24.22 30.97 19.27
N ILE A 12 23.07 30.28 19.23
CA ILE A 12 22.86 29.14 18.32
C ILE A 12 22.39 29.62 16.93
N GLY A 13 21.81 30.82 16.83
CA GLY A 13 21.28 31.36 15.57
C GLY A 13 22.32 31.93 14.59
N PHE A 14 23.54 32.22 15.03
CA PHE A 14 24.50 32.99 14.20
C PHE A 14 25.51 32.13 13.43
N VAL A 15 25.74 30.88 13.83
CA VAL A 15 26.74 30.00 13.16
C VAL A 15 26.13 29.19 12.01
N VAL A 16 24.81 29.02 11.96
CA VAL A 16 24.12 28.26 10.89
C VAL A 16 23.85 29.13 9.64
N GLY A 17 23.90 30.46 9.76
CA GLY A 17 23.55 31.40 8.69
C GLY A 17 24.60 31.64 7.60
N VAL A 18 25.81 31.07 7.73
CA VAL A 18 26.92 31.33 6.78
C VAL A 18 27.11 30.20 5.77
N LEU A 19 26.58 28.99 6.03
CA LEU A 19 26.83 27.80 5.21
C LEU A 19 25.63 27.31 4.39
N PHE A 20 24.42 27.79 4.68
CA PHE A 20 23.21 27.40 3.95
C PHE A 20 22.50 28.64 3.41
N PRO A 21 22.14 28.68 2.10
CA PRO A 21 21.38 29.79 1.56
C PRO A 21 20.10 30.01 2.37
N PRO A 22 19.64 31.26 2.55
CA PRO A 22 18.51 31.61 3.43
C PRO A 22 17.23 30.81 3.12
N CYS A 23 17.06 30.36 1.88
CA CYS A 23 15.96 29.48 1.46
C CYS A 23 15.99 28.10 2.14
N LEU A 24 17.18 27.50 2.34
CA LEU A 24 17.32 26.20 3.01
C LEU A 24 17.09 26.33 4.52
N VAL A 25 17.54 27.43 5.14
CA VAL A 25 17.28 27.68 6.58
C VAL A 25 15.79 27.92 6.83
N MET A 26 15.09 28.64 5.94
CA MET A 26 13.63 28.81 6.02
C MET A 26 12.87 27.50 5.80
N TRP A 27 13.28 26.67 4.85
CA TRP A 27 12.65 25.37 4.60
C TRP A 27 12.84 24.40 5.78
N TYR A 28 14.07 24.28 6.30
CA TYR A 28 14.36 23.45 7.47
C TYR A 28 13.64 23.95 8.74
N SER A 29 13.61 25.26 8.98
CA SER A 29 12.93 25.81 10.17
C SER A 29 11.40 25.70 10.11
N VAL A 30 10.79 25.81 8.93
CA VAL A 30 9.34 25.61 8.73
C VAL A 30 8.95 24.14 8.92
N ASN A 31 9.73 23.20 8.36
CA ASN A 31 9.47 21.77 8.56
C ASN A 31 9.68 21.37 10.03
N TYR A 32 10.74 21.85 10.66
CA TYR A 32 11.02 21.59 12.09
C TYR A 32 9.95 22.17 13.02
N LEU A 33 9.43 23.38 12.72
CA LEU A 33 8.30 23.96 13.44
C LEU A 33 7.00 23.19 13.18
N SER A 34 6.75 22.76 11.95
CA SER A 34 5.55 21.97 11.62
C SER A 34 5.53 20.62 12.35
N ASP A 35 6.68 19.95 12.47
CA ASP A 35 6.83 18.74 13.27
C ASP A 35 6.67 19.02 14.77
N ALA A 36 7.21 20.15 15.26
CA ALA A 36 7.02 20.59 16.65
C ALA A 36 5.56 20.91 16.99
N PHE A 37 4.76 21.39 16.04
CA PHE A 37 3.31 21.56 16.17
C PHE A 37 2.52 20.27 15.85
N GLY A 38 3.20 19.24 15.34
CA GLY A 38 2.64 17.93 14.95
C GLY A 38 1.88 17.93 13.61
N TRP A 39 2.07 18.94 12.77
CA TRP A 39 1.46 19.09 11.44
C TRP A 39 2.40 18.64 10.31
N GLY A 40 3.68 18.40 10.61
CA GLY A 40 4.60 17.81 9.65
C GLY A 40 4.27 16.35 9.35
N TYR A 41 5.11 15.71 8.53
CA TYR A 41 4.85 14.39 7.96
C TYR A 41 4.49 13.35 9.03
N TRP A 42 5.35 13.13 10.03
CA TRP A 42 5.14 12.12 11.07
C TRP A 42 3.94 12.41 11.96
N GLY A 43 3.71 13.69 12.28
CA GLY A 43 2.56 14.11 13.06
C GLY A 43 1.24 13.90 12.33
N SER A 44 1.20 14.22 11.05
CA SER A 44 0.06 13.97 10.17
C SER A 44 -0.21 12.47 10.01
N THR A 45 0.83 11.66 9.78
CA THR A 45 0.74 10.19 9.70
C THR A 45 0.14 9.58 10.96
N ASN A 46 0.66 9.94 12.14
CA ASN A 46 0.14 9.44 13.42
C ASN A 46 -1.33 9.81 13.65
N ARG A 47 -1.72 11.04 13.27
CA ARG A 47 -3.11 11.50 13.39
C ARG A 47 -4.03 10.81 12.39
N ALA A 48 -3.56 10.53 11.18
CA ALA A 48 -4.30 9.75 10.20
C ALA A 48 -4.60 8.35 10.73
N TYR A 49 -3.58 7.64 11.23
CA TYR A 49 -3.75 6.31 11.83
C TYR A 49 -4.71 6.32 13.03
N LYS A 50 -4.58 7.31 13.92
CA LYS A 50 -5.49 7.47 15.05
C LYS A 50 -6.93 7.72 14.59
N ALA A 51 -7.14 8.60 13.63
CA ALA A 51 -8.47 8.88 13.09
C ALA A 51 -9.10 7.65 12.40
N LEU A 52 -8.31 6.86 11.67
CA LEU A 52 -8.75 5.58 11.10
C LEU A 52 -9.19 4.60 12.21
N ALA A 53 -8.42 4.49 13.29
CA ALA A 53 -8.75 3.63 14.43
C ALA A 53 -10.01 4.10 15.18
N GLU A 54 -10.26 5.41 15.23
CA GLU A 54 -11.47 6.01 15.81
C GLU A 54 -12.70 5.88 14.90
N GLY A 55 -12.54 5.47 13.64
CA GLY A 55 -13.61 5.46 12.64
C GLY A 55 -13.96 6.83 12.07
N ASP A 56 -13.17 7.87 12.37
CA ASP A 56 -13.38 9.21 11.82
C ASP A 56 -12.65 9.36 10.48
N TYR A 57 -13.28 8.83 9.44
CA TYR A 57 -12.69 8.77 8.11
C TYR A 57 -12.51 10.16 7.49
N GLN A 58 -13.37 11.13 7.83
CA GLN A 58 -13.23 12.50 7.34
C GLN A 58 -11.98 13.18 7.92
N ARG A 59 -11.72 13.03 9.22
CA ARG A 59 -10.45 13.48 9.81
C ARG A 59 -9.26 12.73 9.22
N ALA A 60 -9.37 11.41 9.01
CA ALA A 60 -8.30 10.64 8.40
C ALA A 60 -7.93 11.15 6.99
N LEU A 61 -8.92 11.50 6.16
CA LEU A 61 -8.71 12.09 4.84
C LEU A 61 -7.96 13.43 4.90
N VAL A 62 -8.30 14.29 5.87
CA VAL A 62 -7.60 15.57 6.06
C VAL A 62 -6.12 15.34 6.37
N TRP A 63 -5.82 14.43 7.29
CA TRP A 63 -4.45 14.11 7.66
C TRP A 63 -3.68 13.41 6.55
N ALA A 64 -4.30 12.47 5.84
CA ALA A 64 -3.69 11.80 4.68
C ALA A 64 -3.35 12.81 3.56
N ASN A 65 -4.24 13.77 3.28
CA ASN A 65 -3.94 14.85 2.34
C ASN A 65 -2.81 15.76 2.84
N SER A 66 -2.63 15.92 4.15
CA SER A 66 -1.46 16.62 4.70
C SER A 66 -0.18 15.84 4.45
N VAL A 67 -0.18 14.52 4.66
CA VAL A 67 0.96 13.64 4.34
C VAL A 67 1.37 13.79 2.87
N ILE A 68 0.40 13.69 1.95
CA ILE A 68 0.64 13.87 0.50
C ILE A 68 1.20 15.26 0.16
N ARG A 69 0.77 16.32 0.86
CA ARG A 69 1.32 17.68 0.62
C ARG A 69 2.76 17.84 1.09
N ASN A 70 3.13 17.14 2.16
CA ASN A 70 4.50 17.19 2.68
C ASN A 70 5.43 16.37 1.78
N GLU A 71 5.02 15.16 1.42
CA GLU A 71 5.78 14.23 0.59
C GLU A 71 4.88 13.66 -0.52
N PRO A 72 4.79 14.32 -1.70
CA PRO A 72 3.87 13.93 -2.77
C PRO A 72 4.22 12.63 -3.50
N GLU A 73 5.47 12.19 -3.38
CA GLU A 73 6.02 10.99 -4.02
C GLU A 73 6.12 9.80 -3.05
N ASP A 74 5.62 9.96 -1.82
CA ASP A 74 5.56 8.91 -0.82
C ASP A 74 4.24 8.14 -0.93
N ASP A 75 4.33 6.82 -0.99
CA ASP A 75 3.20 5.90 -1.08
C ASP A 75 2.27 5.97 0.14
N LEU A 76 2.82 6.28 1.32
CA LEU A 76 2.08 6.21 2.59
C LEU A 76 0.88 7.17 2.62
N GLY A 77 1.03 8.38 2.08
CA GLY A 77 -0.04 9.36 2.05
C GLY A 77 -1.24 8.88 1.24
N TYR A 78 -0.98 8.28 0.07
CA TYR A 78 -2.02 7.70 -0.77
C TYR A 78 -2.62 6.44 -0.14
N ALA A 79 -1.81 5.57 0.47
CA ALA A 79 -2.29 4.38 1.16
C ALA A 79 -3.22 4.73 2.34
N LEU A 80 -2.85 5.72 3.16
CA LEU A 80 -3.69 6.21 4.26
C LEU A 80 -5.01 6.80 3.74
N ARG A 81 -4.95 7.54 2.63
CA ARG A 81 -6.14 8.13 2.01
C ARG A 81 -7.06 7.04 1.42
N GLY A 82 -6.49 6.07 0.70
CA GLY A 82 -7.19 4.93 0.16
C GLY A 82 -7.88 4.10 1.25
N ARG A 83 -7.19 3.87 2.38
CA ARG A 83 -7.78 3.17 3.54
C ARG A 83 -8.93 3.93 4.18
N ALA A 84 -8.82 5.26 4.29
CA ALA A 84 -9.92 6.06 4.81
C ALA A 84 -11.15 6.00 3.89
N GLN A 85 -10.93 6.03 2.57
CA GLN A 85 -11.99 5.93 1.57
C GLN A 85 -12.63 4.54 1.56
N GLU A 86 -11.83 3.47 1.65
CA GLU A 86 -12.32 2.10 1.75
C GLU A 86 -13.26 1.93 2.94
N LEU A 87 -12.84 2.41 4.12
CA LEU A 87 -13.64 2.32 5.33
C LEU A 87 -14.88 3.22 5.28
N ALA A 88 -14.81 4.33 4.53
CA ALA A 88 -15.97 5.18 4.23
C ALA A 88 -16.91 4.61 3.16
N GLY A 89 -16.52 3.52 2.47
CA GLY A 89 -17.30 2.88 1.40
C GLY A 89 -17.04 3.42 -0.01
N ASP A 90 -16.11 4.38 -0.17
CA ASP A 90 -15.71 4.98 -1.44
C ASP A 90 -14.69 4.07 -2.17
N TYR A 91 -15.09 2.84 -2.49
CA TYR A 91 -14.20 1.80 -3.03
C TYR A 91 -13.49 2.21 -4.33
N GLN A 92 -14.15 2.93 -5.23
CA GLN A 92 -13.53 3.36 -6.49
C GLN A 92 -12.35 4.30 -6.26
N LYS A 93 -12.49 5.26 -5.34
CA LYS A 93 -11.40 6.19 -5.00
C LYS A 93 -10.28 5.45 -4.27
N ALA A 94 -10.65 4.53 -3.36
CA ALA A 94 -9.67 3.75 -2.62
C ALA A 94 -8.78 2.93 -3.56
N ALA A 95 -9.37 2.26 -4.57
CA ALA A 95 -8.61 1.52 -5.57
C ALA A 95 -7.66 2.41 -6.39
N ALA A 96 -8.09 3.64 -6.70
CA ALA A 96 -7.24 4.62 -7.39
C ALA A 96 -6.05 5.06 -6.52
N ASP A 97 -6.30 5.39 -5.25
CA ASP A 97 -5.25 5.80 -4.30
C ASP A 97 -4.25 4.67 -4.03
N TYR A 98 -4.72 3.43 -3.85
CA TYR A 98 -3.82 2.28 -3.72
C TYR A 98 -3.03 2.02 -5.00
N SER A 99 -3.59 2.28 -6.19
CA SER A 99 -2.84 2.18 -7.44
C SER A 99 -1.72 3.22 -7.53
N VAL A 100 -1.95 4.42 -7.02
CA VAL A 100 -0.90 5.45 -6.91
C VAL A 100 0.15 5.05 -5.89
N ALA A 101 -0.24 4.52 -4.73
CA ALA A 101 0.71 4.01 -3.72
C ALA A 101 1.62 2.92 -4.30
N ILE A 102 1.05 1.93 -5.01
CA ILE A 102 1.80 0.89 -5.71
C ILE A 102 2.75 1.48 -6.76
N ALA A 103 2.35 2.55 -7.46
CA ALA A 103 3.20 3.17 -8.48
C ALA A 103 4.44 3.88 -7.90
N TYR A 104 4.33 4.46 -6.69
CA TYR A 104 5.45 5.10 -6.00
C TYR A 104 6.35 4.09 -5.28
N TYR A 105 5.73 3.11 -4.63
CA TYR A 105 6.45 2.05 -3.94
C TYR A 105 5.74 0.72 -4.12
N ASP A 106 6.24 -0.05 -5.09
CA ASP A 106 5.83 -1.44 -5.31
C ASP A 106 6.77 -2.35 -4.52
N SER A 107 6.47 -2.53 -3.24
CA SER A 107 7.18 -3.48 -2.41
C SER A 107 6.25 -4.55 -1.89
N PRO A 108 6.67 -5.82 -1.94
CA PRO A 108 5.88 -6.88 -1.34
C PRO A 108 5.77 -6.72 0.18
N ALA A 109 6.74 -6.05 0.82
CA ALA A 109 6.69 -5.74 2.26
C ALA A 109 5.59 -4.72 2.63
N THR A 110 5.01 -4.03 1.65
CA THR A 110 3.89 -3.11 1.82
C THR A 110 2.60 -3.74 1.32
N ASP A 111 1.55 -3.73 2.15
CA ASP A 111 0.30 -4.44 1.86
C ASP A 111 -0.56 -3.77 0.76
N HIS A 112 -0.08 -2.75 0.03
CA HIS A 112 -0.90 -1.96 -0.90
C HIS A 112 -1.60 -2.79 -1.98
N ARG A 113 -0.95 -3.85 -2.49
CA ARG A 113 -1.57 -4.78 -3.46
C ARG A 113 -2.72 -5.56 -2.83
N ILE A 114 -2.55 -6.02 -1.60
CA ILE A 114 -3.62 -6.71 -0.86
C ILE A 114 -4.76 -5.73 -0.57
N GLU A 115 -4.43 -4.52 -0.12
CA GLU A 115 -5.40 -3.47 0.17
C GLU A 115 -6.22 -3.13 -1.09
N ARG A 116 -5.56 -2.94 -2.24
CA ARG A 116 -6.22 -2.74 -3.52
C ARG A 116 -7.10 -3.93 -3.91
N ALA A 117 -6.58 -5.15 -3.82
CA ALA A 117 -7.31 -6.36 -4.16
C ALA A 117 -8.60 -6.53 -3.34
N ARG A 118 -8.57 -6.20 -2.04
CA ARG A 118 -9.77 -6.22 -1.19
C ARG A 118 -10.83 -5.24 -1.69
N VAL A 119 -10.43 -4.05 -2.06
CA VAL A 119 -11.32 -3.03 -2.59
C VAL A 119 -11.88 -3.41 -3.97
N LEU A 120 -11.05 -3.98 -4.84
CA LEU A 120 -11.46 -4.49 -6.15
C LEU A 120 -12.53 -5.59 -6.03
N ILE A 121 -12.41 -6.49 -5.04
CA ILE A 121 -13.45 -7.47 -4.73
C ILE A 121 -14.77 -6.79 -4.37
N LYS A 122 -14.75 -5.73 -3.57
CA LYS A 122 -15.96 -4.96 -3.22
C LYS A 122 -16.59 -4.29 -4.43
N LEU A 123 -15.80 -3.98 -5.46
CA LEU A 123 -16.26 -3.45 -6.73
C LEU A 123 -16.72 -4.54 -7.72
N GLY A 124 -16.51 -5.83 -7.40
CA GLY A 124 -16.79 -6.95 -8.30
C GLY A 124 -15.73 -7.15 -9.40
N LEU A 125 -14.61 -6.43 -9.32
CA LEU A 125 -13.49 -6.51 -10.26
C LEU A 125 -12.53 -7.65 -9.84
N LEU A 126 -13.06 -8.87 -9.85
CA LEU A 126 -12.38 -10.05 -9.30
C LEU A 126 -11.08 -10.38 -10.05
N SER A 127 -11.05 -10.17 -11.35
CA SER A 127 -9.92 -10.44 -12.25
C SER A 127 -8.70 -9.59 -11.90
N GLU A 128 -8.92 -8.30 -11.66
CA GLU A 128 -7.89 -7.37 -11.26
C GLU A 128 -7.40 -7.67 -9.83
N ALA A 129 -8.32 -8.03 -8.93
CA ALA A 129 -7.97 -8.46 -7.57
C ALA A 129 -7.11 -9.73 -7.55
N ALA A 130 -7.41 -10.68 -8.45
CA ALA A 130 -6.66 -11.92 -8.58
C ALA A 130 -5.22 -11.69 -9.04
N VAL A 131 -5.01 -10.76 -9.98
CA VAL A 131 -3.65 -10.38 -10.41
C VAL A 131 -2.85 -9.80 -9.24
N ASP A 132 -3.45 -8.94 -8.42
CA ASP A 132 -2.77 -8.37 -7.25
C ASP A 132 -2.37 -9.42 -6.22
N TYR A 133 -3.27 -10.37 -5.93
CA TYR A 133 -2.95 -11.48 -5.03
C TYR A 133 -1.92 -12.44 -5.63
N ALA A 134 -1.98 -12.72 -6.93
CA ALA A 134 -0.99 -13.56 -7.59
C ALA A 134 0.41 -12.95 -7.50
N ARG A 135 0.53 -11.65 -7.80
CA ARG A 135 1.79 -10.90 -7.68
C ARG A 135 2.31 -10.95 -6.25
N TYR A 136 1.44 -10.72 -5.27
CA TYR A 136 1.80 -10.82 -3.87
C TYR A 136 2.37 -12.20 -3.49
N VAL A 137 1.74 -13.30 -3.92
CA VAL A 137 2.18 -14.68 -3.63
C VAL A 137 3.48 -15.06 -4.34
N VAL A 138 3.73 -14.53 -5.54
CA VAL A 138 4.98 -14.80 -6.27
C VAL A 138 6.15 -14.02 -5.67
N GLU A 139 5.90 -12.77 -5.28
CA GLU A 139 6.95 -11.85 -4.80
C GLU A 139 7.25 -12.00 -3.31
N LEU A 140 6.27 -12.41 -2.49
CA LEU A 140 6.50 -12.87 -1.13
C LEU A 140 6.37 -14.38 -1.08
N HIS A 141 7.42 -15.03 -0.59
CA HIS A 141 7.36 -16.39 -0.06
C HIS A 141 6.51 -16.43 1.22
N GLU A 142 5.24 -16.06 1.10
CA GLU A 142 4.31 -15.93 2.20
C GLU A 142 4.06 -17.31 2.83
N ARG A 143 3.91 -17.36 4.15
CA ARG A 143 3.75 -18.60 4.92
C ARG A 143 2.39 -19.28 4.73
N ASN A 144 1.37 -18.57 4.24
CA ASN A 144 0.03 -19.15 4.09
C ASN A 144 -0.69 -18.67 2.82
N PRO A 145 -0.13 -19.00 1.64
CA PRO A 145 -0.62 -18.47 0.38
C PRO A 145 -2.01 -19.06 0.02
N ARG A 146 -2.43 -20.14 0.72
CA ARG A 146 -3.72 -20.82 0.55
C ARG A 146 -4.93 -19.89 0.65
N ARG A 147 -4.84 -18.79 1.42
CA ARG A 147 -5.93 -17.79 1.57
C ARG A 147 -6.35 -17.15 0.25
N PHE A 148 -5.49 -17.17 -0.76
CA PHE A 148 -5.72 -16.50 -2.04
C PHE A 148 -6.22 -17.43 -3.15
N ILE A 149 -6.19 -18.77 -2.96
CA ILE A 149 -6.60 -19.75 -3.97
C ILE A 149 -8.08 -19.56 -4.37
N ASP A 150 -8.96 -19.44 -3.38
CA ASP A 150 -10.41 -19.35 -3.63
C ASP A 150 -10.75 -18.09 -4.44
N LEU A 151 -10.03 -16.99 -4.22
CA LEU A 151 -10.20 -15.72 -4.92
C LEU A 151 -9.68 -15.80 -6.36
N LEU A 152 -8.52 -16.42 -6.58
CA LEU A 152 -8.01 -16.69 -7.93
C LEU A 152 -9.01 -17.54 -8.73
N GLU A 153 -9.53 -18.61 -8.13
CA GLU A 153 -10.53 -19.47 -8.79
C GLU A 153 -11.81 -18.71 -9.12
N GLN A 154 -12.29 -17.85 -8.22
CA GLN A 154 -13.49 -17.05 -8.45
C GLN A 154 -13.32 -16.07 -9.62
N ALA A 155 -12.18 -15.39 -9.68
CA ALA A 155 -11.84 -14.42 -10.72
C ALA A 155 -11.71 -15.06 -12.11
N LEU A 156 -11.03 -16.21 -12.18
CA LEU A 156 -10.87 -16.94 -13.43
C LEU A 156 -12.22 -17.44 -13.96
N ARG A 157 -13.12 -17.85 -13.06
CA ARG A 157 -14.49 -18.25 -13.40
C ARG A 157 -15.33 -17.07 -13.88
N SER A 158 -15.18 -15.88 -13.30
CA SER A 158 -15.94 -14.71 -13.73
C SER A 158 -15.54 -14.25 -15.14
N ASP A 159 -14.27 -14.37 -15.52
CA ASP A 159 -13.79 -13.97 -16.85
C ASP A 159 -14.08 -14.99 -17.96
N GLY A 160 -14.63 -16.16 -17.62
CA GLY A 160 -14.81 -17.25 -18.58
C GLY A 160 -13.49 -17.84 -19.10
N LEU A 161 -12.35 -17.42 -18.53
CA LEU A 161 -11.04 -18.03 -18.73
C LEU A 161 -10.96 -19.41 -18.06
N PHE A 162 -11.94 -19.75 -17.22
CA PHE A 162 -12.09 -21.06 -16.60
C PHE A 162 -13.07 -21.95 -17.38
N PRO A 163 -12.74 -23.22 -17.66
CA PRO A 163 -13.70 -24.17 -18.22
C PRO A 163 -14.89 -24.37 -17.26
N LYS A 164 -16.14 -24.36 -17.75
CA LYS A 164 -17.34 -24.62 -16.92
C LYS A 164 -17.37 -26.01 -16.26
N SER A 165 -16.54 -26.95 -16.74
CA SER A 165 -16.36 -28.30 -16.20
C SER A 165 -15.49 -28.27 -14.93
N PRO A 166 -15.64 -29.20 -13.98
CA PRO A 166 -14.64 -29.34 -12.93
C PRO A 166 -13.31 -29.66 -13.62
N VAL A 167 -12.41 -28.70 -13.64
CA VAL A 167 -11.00 -29.00 -13.81
C VAL A 167 -10.69 -29.94 -12.65
N GLY A 168 -10.43 -31.21 -12.98
CA GLY A 168 -10.63 -32.35 -12.08
C GLY A 168 -9.74 -32.30 -10.84
N THR A 169 -8.59 -31.63 -10.95
CA THR A 169 -7.67 -31.36 -9.86
C THR A 169 -6.93 -30.03 -10.05
N ARG A 170 -6.22 -29.58 -9.01
CA ARG A 170 -5.40 -28.36 -9.07
C ARG A 170 -4.24 -28.48 -10.09
N GLU A 171 -3.73 -29.68 -10.36
CA GLU A 171 -2.70 -29.88 -11.40
C GLU A 171 -3.20 -29.58 -12.82
N ASP A 172 -4.48 -29.85 -13.08
CA ASP A 172 -5.07 -29.58 -14.39
C ASP A 172 -5.20 -28.07 -14.66
N LEU A 173 -5.34 -27.25 -13.60
CA LEU A 173 -5.33 -25.79 -13.69
C LEU A 173 -3.94 -25.23 -13.98
N VAL A 174 -2.89 -25.73 -13.32
CA VAL A 174 -1.50 -25.36 -13.62
C VAL A 174 -1.20 -25.62 -15.10
N LYS A 175 -1.51 -26.83 -15.58
CA LYS A 175 -1.29 -27.23 -16.98
C LYS A 175 -2.11 -26.40 -17.97
N PHE A 176 -3.29 -25.94 -17.58
CA PHE A 176 -4.11 -25.05 -18.42
C PHE A 176 -3.42 -23.69 -18.60
N PHE A 177 -2.92 -23.09 -17.52
CA PHE A 177 -2.20 -21.82 -17.60
C PHE A 177 -0.84 -21.93 -18.29
N GLU A 178 -0.10 -23.02 -18.10
CA GLU A 178 1.16 -23.26 -18.82
C GLU A 178 0.96 -23.36 -20.35
N LYS A 179 -0.23 -23.81 -20.79
CA LYS A 179 -0.58 -23.92 -22.22
C LYS A 179 -1.13 -22.64 -22.82
N LEU A 180 -1.50 -21.64 -22.02
CA LEU A 180 -1.95 -20.35 -22.50
C LEU A 180 -0.74 -19.54 -22.99
N ASP A 181 -0.37 -19.76 -24.25
CA ASP A 181 0.65 -18.99 -24.96
C ASP A 181 0.08 -17.62 -25.38
N GLN A 182 -0.13 -16.73 -24.41
CA GLN A 182 -0.52 -15.34 -24.66
C GLN A 182 0.30 -14.35 -23.84
N PRO A 183 0.83 -13.28 -24.46
CA PRO A 183 1.49 -12.19 -23.76
C PRO A 183 0.44 -11.23 -23.19
N ALA A 184 -0.50 -11.74 -22.39
CA ALA A 184 -1.29 -10.89 -21.51
C ALA A 184 -0.44 -10.67 -20.25
N ARG A 185 -0.12 -9.40 -19.96
CA ARG A 185 0.97 -8.96 -19.08
C ARG A 185 1.04 -9.62 -17.69
N ASP A 186 -0.02 -10.29 -17.23
CA ASP A 186 -0.09 -10.87 -15.88
C ASP A 186 -0.57 -12.34 -15.83
N ILE A 187 -0.93 -12.98 -16.95
CA ILE A 187 -1.36 -14.41 -16.96
C ILE A 187 -0.24 -15.37 -16.49
N PRO A 188 1.04 -15.20 -16.91
CA PRO A 188 2.13 -16.03 -16.41
C PRO A 188 2.33 -15.90 -14.90
N VAL A 189 2.05 -14.73 -14.32
CA VAL A 189 2.17 -14.49 -12.87
C VAL A 189 1.08 -15.22 -12.10
N VAL A 190 -0.15 -15.22 -12.62
CA VAL A 190 -1.26 -16.00 -12.04
C VAL A 190 -0.98 -17.50 -12.11
N ALA A 191 -0.40 -17.97 -13.22
CA ALA A 191 0.03 -19.36 -13.39
C ALA A 191 1.10 -19.78 -12.36
N GLU A 192 2.12 -18.93 -12.20
CA GLU A 192 3.22 -19.12 -11.25
C GLU A 192 2.72 -19.15 -9.81
N ALA A 193 1.89 -18.18 -9.43
CA ALA A 193 1.26 -18.12 -8.12
C ALA A 193 0.49 -19.41 -7.84
N TYR A 194 -0.29 -19.89 -8.82
CA TYR A 194 -1.05 -21.12 -8.69
C TYR A 194 -0.12 -22.34 -8.51
N ARG A 195 1.01 -22.42 -9.22
CA ARG A 195 2.00 -23.49 -9.04
C ARG A 195 2.57 -23.51 -7.63
N ILE A 196 2.99 -22.36 -7.11
CA ILE A 196 3.52 -22.19 -5.74
C ILE A 196 2.47 -22.63 -4.70
N LEU A 197 1.20 -22.29 -4.94
CA LEU A 197 0.07 -22.61 -4.07
C LEU A 197 -0.26 -24.10 -4.01
N VAL A 198 -0.12 -24.80 -5.14
CA VAL A 198 -0.39 -26.25 -5.23
C VAL A 198 0.75 -27.06 -4.61
N HIS A 199 2.01 -26.70 -4.88
CA HIS A 199 3.16 -27.46 -4.39
C HIS A 199 3.26 -27.46 -2.85
N ASN A 200 3.03 -26.31 -2.21
CA ASN A 200 2.95 -26.19 -0.73
C ASN A 200 1.78 -26.96 -0.07
N LYS A 201 0.96 -27.69 -0.85
CA LYS A 201 -0.10 -28.56 -0.34
C LYS A 201 0.37 -29.98 -0.05
N GLU A 202 1.43 -30.43 -0.70
CA GLU A 202 1.93 -31.80 -0.59
C GLU A 202 2.92 -31.99 0.57
N ASP A 203 3.50 -30.90 1.08
CA ASP A 203 4.58 -30.93 2.07
C ASP A 203 4.13 -30.79 3.55
N GLY A 204 2.83 -30.83 3.86
CA GLY A 204 2.32 -30.72 5.23
C GLY A 204 0.99 -31.42 5.46
#